data_AF-A0A660PX48-F1
#
_entry.id   AF-A0A660PX48-F1
#
_cell.length_a   1.000
_cell.length_b   1.000
_cell.length_c   1.000
_cell.angle_alpha   90.00
_cell.angle_beta   90.00
_cell.angle_gamma   90.00
#
_symmetry.space_group_name_H-M   'P 1'
#
loop_
_entity.id
_entity.type
_entity.pdbx_description
1 polymer ?
#
loop_
_entity_poly.entity_id
_entity_poly.type
_entity_poly.pdbx_seq_one_letter_code
_entity_poly.pdbx_strand_id
1 'polypeptide(L)'
;MYTMNGCGTKLYGRTSTPDGYIATKWFCLVFIPVFPISSYLVISEAEDYDYIISSKKTYQMVKLDEIYRPHLQKFLISWAIAIALFVLLSYL
;
A
#
# COMPACT_ATOMS: atom_id res chain seq x y z
N MET A 1 7.81 -4.84 7.86
CA MET A 1 6.38 -5.22 7.73
C MET A 1 6.27 -6.70 7.98
N TYR A 2 5.16 -7.15 8.57
CA TYR A 2 4.98 -8.55 8.95
C TYR A 2 3.70 -9.10 8.31
N THR A 3 3.83 -10.22 7.61
CA THR A 3 2.72 -10.98 7.04
C THR A 3 2.99 -12.46 7.27
N MET A 4 2.07 -13.16 7.93
CA MET A 4 2.04 -14.63 8.00
C MET A 4 0.95 -15.11 7.04
N ASN A 5 1.31 -15.88 6.01
CA ASN A 5 0.37 -16.45 5.03
C ASN A 5 -0.62 -15.44 4.42
N GLY A 6 -0.15 -14.23 4.11
CA GLY A 6 -0.98 -13.17 3.53
C GLY A 6 -1.92 -12.45 4.51
N CYS A 7 -1.94 -12.86 5.78
CA CYS A 7 -2.56 -12.14 6.88
C CYS A 7 -1.52 -11.26 7.58
N GLY A 8 -1.80 -9.96 7.73
CA GLY A 8 -0.87 -9.04 8.39
C GLY A 8 -0.94 -7.63 7.84
N THR A 9 0.19 -6.93 7.76
CA THR A 9 0.25 -5.56 7.26
C THR A 9 1.20 -5.39 6.10
N LYS A 10 0.75 -4.70 5.05
CA LYS A 10 1.55 -4.46 3.85
C LYS A 10 1.25 -3.09 3.25
N LEU A 11 2.25 -2.46 2.62
CA LEU A 11 2.05 -1.23 1.87
C LEU A 11 1.41 -1.52 0.51
N TYR A 12 0.34 -0.80 0.20
CA TYR A 12 -0.30 -0.75 -1.12
C TYR A 12 -0.57 0.68 -1.54
N GLY A 13 -0.65 0.89 -2.86
CA GLY A 13 -0.76 2.19 -3.48
C GLY A 13 0.60 2.86 -3.59
N ARG A 14 0.83 3.51 -4.73
CA ARG A 14 2.01 4.33 -4.98
C ARG A 14 1.56 5.59 -5.70
N THR A 15 1.73 6.72 -5.04
CA THR A 15 1.50 8.03 -5.65
C THR A 15 2.79 8.82 -5.54
N SER A 16 3.40 9.17 -6.69
CA SER A 16 4.65 9.93 -6.72
C SER A 16 4.43 11.34 -6.19
N THR A 17 5.37 11.80 -5.36
CA THR A 17 5.47 13.15 -4.84
C THR A 17 6.86 13.70 -5.15
N PRO A 18 7.08 15.04 -5.09
CA PRO A 18 8.41 15.61 -5.31
C PRO A 18 9.50 14.98 -4.42
N ASP A 19 9.17 14.64 -3.18
CA ASP A 19 10.12 14.11 -2.19
C ASP A 19 10.20 12.56 -2.16
N GLY A 20 9.39 11.85 -2.96
CA GLY A 20 9.32 10.39 -2.88
C GLY A 20 8.01 9.80 -3.40
N TYR A 21 7.43 8.87 -2.65
CA TYR A 21 6.09 8.35 -2.97
C TYR A 21 5.25 8.09 -1.74
N ILE A 22 3.96 8.38 -1.82
CA ILE A 22 2.99 8.04 -0.79
C ILE A 22 2.53 6.61 -1.02
N ALA A 23 2.60 5.79 0.04
CA ALA A 23 2.04 4.45 0.12
C ALA A 23 1.17 4.31 1.36
N THR A 24 0.17 3.44 1.34
CA THR A 24 -0.74 3.24 2.47
C THR A 24 -0.55 1.85 3.04
N LYS A 25 -0.40 1.74 4.36
CA LYS A 25 -0.31 0.46 5.06
C LYS A 25 -1.71 -0.07 5.26
N TRP A 26 -1.97 -1.23 4.72
CA TRP A 26 -3.23 -1.93 4.84
C TRP A 26 -3.07 -3.11 5.77
N PHE A 27 -4.11 -3.39 6.55
CA PHE A 27 -4.35 -4.70 7.11
C PHE A 27 -4.86 -5.60 5.99
N CYS A 28 -4.16 -6.70 5.75
CA CYS A 28 -4.48 -7.66 4.71
C CYS A 28 -4.96 -8.95 5.32
N LEU A 29 -5.99 -9.54 4.71
CA LEU A 29 -6.48 -10.87 5.01
C LEU A 29 -6.39 -11.69 3.72
N VAL A 30 -5.67 -12.81 3.76
CA VAL A 30 -5.44 -13.68 2.58
C VAL A 30 -4.98 -12.86 1.37
N PHE A 31 -3.96 -12.01 1.56
CA PHE A 31 -3.36 -11.14 0.54
C PHE A 31 -4.27 -10.02 -0.02
N ILE A 32 -5.51 -9.91 0.43
CA ILE A 32 -6.45 -8.85 0.03
C ILE A 32 -6.38 -7.73 1.07
N PRO A 33 -6.14 -6.46 0.68
CA PRO A 33 -6.23 -5.34 1.60
C PRO A 33 -7.69 -5.18 2.07
N VAL A 34 -7.90 -5.15 3.38
CA VAL A 34 -9.24 -5.03 3.99
C VAL A 34 -9.43 -3.66 4.62
N PHE A 35 -8.43 -3.19 5.38
CA PHE A 35 -8.55 -1.95 6.15
C PHE A 35 -7.30 -1.08 6.04
N PRO A 36 -7.42 0.22 5.71
CA PRO A 36 -6.28 1.13 5.69
C PRO A 36 -5.93 1.54 7.12
N ILE A 37 -4.68 1.33 7.52
CA ILE A 37 -4.19 1.64 8.88
C ILE A 37 -3.61 3.06 8.92
N SER A 38 -2.70 3.38 8.01
CA SER A 38 -2.04 4.70 7.97
C SER A 38 -1.30 4.89 6.65
N SER A 39 -1.14 6.13 6.20
CA SER A 39 -0.33 6.47 5.02
C SER A 39 1.08 6.88 5.41
N TYR A 40 2.04 6.61 4.53
CA TYR A 40 3.44 6.92 4.70
C TYR A 40 3.97 7.59 3.44
N LEU A 41 4.77 8.64 3.61
CA LEU A 41 5.64 9.18 2.58
C LEU A 41 6.95 8.39 2.66
N VAL A 42 7.20 7.60 1.62
CA VAL A 42 8.43 6.82 1.50
C VAL A 42 9.43 7.66 0.71
N ILE A 43 10.48 8.07 1.41
CA ILE A 43 11.62 8.80 0.87
C ILE A 43 12.71 7.76 0.64
N SER A 44 13.19 7.65 -0.59
CA SER A 44 14.38 6.84 -0.86
C SER A 44 15.61 7.65 -0.51
N GLU A 45 16.34 7.26 0.53
CA GLU A 45 17.70 7.78 0.71
C GLU A 45 18.65 7.07 -0.26
N ALA A 46 19.69 7.81 -0.66
CA ALA A 46 20.63 7.43 -1.70
C ALA A 46 21.26 6.06 -1.45
N GLU A 47 21.60 5.39 -2.55
CA GLU A 47 22.29 4.12 -2.57
C GLU A 47 23.67 4.29 -1.90
N ASP A 48 23.88 3.64 -0.76
CA ASP A 48 25.22 3.50 -0.20
C ASP A 48 25.96 2.50 -1.10
N TYR A 49 26.86 3.02 -1.94
CA TYR A 49 27.64 2.24 -2.91
C TYR A 49 28.78 1.51 -2.20
N ASP A 50 28.46 0.48 -1.43
CA ASP A 50 29.46 -0.49 -0.98
C ASP A 50 29.67 -1.53 -2.08
N TYR A 51 30.75 -1.35 -2.84
CA TYR A 51 31.10 -2.08 -4.07
C TYR A 51 31.40 -3.59 -3.87
N ILE A 52 31.27 -4.14 -2.67
CA ILE A 52 31.82 -5.48 -2.38
C ILE A 52 30.76 -6.50 -1.95
N ILE A 53 29.73 -6.18 -1.15
CA ILE A 53 28.69 -7.16 -0.78
C ILE A 53 27.37 -6.44 -0.44
N SER A 54 26.37 -6.54 -1.33
CA SER A 54 24.95 -6.22 -1.08
C SER A 54 24.58 -4.72 -0.98
N SER A 55 23.88 -4.22 -2.01
CA SER A 55 23.21 -2.91 -1.99
C SER A 55 22.06 -2.93 -0.98
N LYS A 56 22.24 -2.31 0.17
CA LYS A 56 21.20 -2.15 1.19
C LYS A 56 20.45 -0.84 0.94
N LYS A 57 19.32 -0.90 0.24
CA LYS A 57 18.43 0.26 0.08
C LYS A 57 17.76 0.57 1.40
N THR A 58 18.15 1.69 2.02
CA THR A 58 17.50 2.20 3.23
C THR A 58 16.35 3.10 2.82
N TYR A 59 15.13 2.67 3.14
CA TYR A 59 13.93 3.46 2.90
C TYR A 59 13.56 4.20 4.19
N GLN A 60 13.46 5.52 4.11
CA GLN A 60 12.86 6.30 5.18
C GLN A 60 11.35 6.39 4.95
N MET A 61 10.58 6.21 6.01
CA MET A 61 9.12 6.25 5.95
C MET A 61 8.61 7.27 6.97
N VAL A 62 8.08 8.38 6.49
CA VAL A 62 7.42 9.40 7.31
C VAL A 62 5.94 9.07 7.37
N LYS A 63 5.40 8.86 8.58
CA LYS A 63 3.97 8.62 8.77
C LYS A 63 3.20 9.92 8.52
N LEU A 64 2.14 9.87 7.72
CA LEU A 64 1.19 10.97 7.57
C LEU A 64 0.13 10.89 8.67
N ASP A 65 -0.31 12.05 9.16
CA ASP A 65 -1.38 12.15 10.16
C ASP A 65 -2.72 11.70 9.60
N GLU A 66 -2.97 11.97 8.32
CA GLU A 66 -4.18 11.56 7.62
C GLU A 66 -3.94 10.39 6.65
N ILE A 67 -4.99 9.59 6.45
CA ILE A 67 -5.01 8.57 5.39
C ILE A 67 -5.14 9.28 4.04
N TYR A 68 -4.29 8.89 3.10
CA TYR A 68 -4.27 9.43 1.75
C TYR A 68 -5.57 9.07 1.01
N ARG A 69 -6.46 10.06 0.91
CA ARG A 69 -7.83 9.90 0.40
C ARG A 69 -7.93 9.26 -0.99
N PRO A 70 -7.06 9.57 -1.97
CA PRO A 70 -7.15 8.94 -3.29
C PRO A 70 -6.94 7.41 -3.26
N HIS A 71 -6.11 6.89 -2.35
CA HIS A 71 -5.97 5.45 -2.19
C HIS A 71 -7.24 4.82 -1.60
N LEU A 72 -7.86 5.49 -0.63
CA LEU A 72 -9.13 5.05 -0.05
C LEU A 72 -10.27 5.07 -1.08
N GLN A 73 -10.39 6.13 -1.87
CA GLN A 73 -11.42 6.25 -2.91
C GLN A 73 -11.29 5.15 -3.96
N LYS A 74 -10.07 4.91 -4.48
CA LYS A 74 -9.82 3.83 -5.45
C LYS A 74 -10.19 2.46 -4.87
N PHE A 75 -9.89 2.23 -3.59
CA PHE A 75 -10.26 1.02 -2.90
C PHE A 75 -11.78 0.84 -2.80
N LEU A 76 -12.51 1.87 -2.36
CA LEU A 76 -13.97 1.82 -2.25
C LEU A 76 -14.65 1.61 -3.61
N ILE A 77 -14.18 2.31 -4.65
CA ILE A 77 -14.68 2.14 -6.02
C ILE A 77 -14.45 0.71 -6.51
N SER A 78 -13.26 0.14 -6.27
CA SER A 78 -12.96 -1.24 -6.65
C SER A 78 -13.90 -2.24 -5.99
N TRP A 79 -14.20 -2.06 -4.70
CA TRP A 79 -15.16 -2.92 -3.99
C TRP A 79 -16.59 -2.73 -4.47
N ALA A 80 -17.01 -1.48 -4.74
CA ALA A 80 -18.34 -1.20 -5.30
C ALA A 80 -18.54 -1.88 -6.65
N ILE A 81 -17.54 -1.84 -7.54
CA ILE A 81 -17.57 -2.53 -8.83
C ILE A 81 -17.64 -4.05 -8.64
N ALA A 82 -16.81 -4.62 -7.75
CA ALA A 82 -16.81 -6.05 -7.48
C ALA A 82 -18.17 -6.55 -6.95
N ILE A 83 -18.79 -5.79 -6.04
CA ILE A 83 -20.13 -6.09 -5.52
C ILE A 83 -21.19 -5.98 -6.62
N ALA A 84 -21.14 -4.92 -7.43
CA ALA A 84 -22.10 -4.73 -8.54
C ALA A 84 -22.03 -5.89 -9.55
N LEU A 85 -20.82 -6.33 -9.91
CA LEU A 85 -20.61 -7.48 -10.80
C LEU A 85 -21.10 -8.78 -10.17
N PHE A 86 -20.82 -9.01 -8.88
CA PHE A 86 -21.29 -10.20 -8.17
C PHE A 86 -22.82 -10.26 -8.13
N VAL A 87 -23.47 -9.14 -7.83
CA VAL A 87 -24.93 -9.02 -7.85
C VAL A 87 -25.48 -9.28 -9.25
N LEU A 88 -24.90 -8.67 -10.30
CA LEU A 88 -25.32 -8.89 -11.68
C LEU A 88 -25.20 -10.36 -12.10
N LEU A 89 -24.09 -11.02 -11.75
CA LEU A 89 -23.89 -12.45 -12.02
C LEU A 89 -24.87 -13.35 -11.26
N SER A 90 -25.36 -12.92 -10.09
CA SER A 90 -26.36 -13.69 -9.34
C SER A 90 -27.77 -13.69 -9.98
N TYR A 91 -28.01 -12.77 -10.92
CA TYR A 91 -29.27 -12.66 -11.66
C TYR A 91 -29.22 -13.27 -13.07
N LEU A 92 -28.06 -13.79 -13.49
CA LEU A 92 -27.80 -14.43 -14.78
C LEU A 92 -27.91 -15.96 -14.66
#